data_AF-A0A6G0UQ27-F1
#
_entry.id   AF-A0A6G0UQ27-F1
#
_cell.length_a   1.000
_cell.length_b   1.000
_cell.length_c   1.000
_cell.angle_alpha   90.00
_cell.angle_beta   90.00
_cell.angle_gamma   90.00
#
_symmetry.space_group_name_H-M   'P 1'
#
loop_
_entity.id
_entity.type
_entity.pdbx_description
1 polymer ?
#
loop_
_entity_poly.entity_id
_entity_poly.type
_entity_poly.pdbx_seq_one_letter_code
_entity_poly.pdbx_strand_id
1 'polypeptide(L)'
;MATEPGSSIRETRAGKSGTLCSVTLRPEFKVKIPISPLLLDDFISNRERKITIGRDKHKFLVENYLKNGGRTNFDLNKGQNTYDPRPQGEGLGQILQYITWKSEQTGEQDLKKVIKEADVVCWRGSITKMAASPYEENGTGWKIAIDKFEDVLFFHDMETDTQIANMEKQTEWEKKCTYWGHKFETYIFAERGKDPTPDEPVSTWEEMGAAFFTIFPGSPEAKEAEVKAFYAAEMDGLDSENRHVEVKTQAHGLWKGQFFQKKAMKWWIQSHIVDINYLIVGIRNNNGIVNRVEKVDLDNITRRCDQWNGNVIKEADVVCWRGMITKMAASPYEENGTGWKFAIEKFQNTFFFHEMDTDAIIQNTEKQNEEDKKYSYWGHKFETYIFAERGKDPTPDEPVSTWEEMKAAFFTVIPGNSETKEAEIKVFYAAEMDGLDSENRHVEVKTQAHKLWKNKYFQKKAMKWWIQSHIVGINYLVVGIRDEKGIVSRLEKVDLEVLRERCNQWNGNVCLRTFQHVVNQVRTRYDQLVKPDEILIIERKPNENTVSFLVVPKNSTEILTPEFRKKFEKSRSSS
;
A
#
# COMPACT_ATOMS: atom_id res chain seq x y z
N MET A 1 49.58 11.87 4.17
CA MET A 1 49.49 10.97 5.33
C MET A 1 48.28 10.10 5.11
N ALA A 2 48.47 8.78 5.12
CA ALA A 2 47.48 7.79 4.73
C ALA A 2 46.27 7.80 5.68
N THR A 3 45.07 7.88 5.12
CA THR A 3 43.81 7.61 5.82
C THR A 3 43.61 6.10 5.86
N GLU A 4 43.57 5.52 7.07
CA GLU A 4 43.25 4.11 7.28
C GLU A 4 41.82 3.78 6.80
N PRO A 5 41.57 2.59 6.22
CA PRO A 5 40.21 2.13 5.92
C PRO A 5 39.47 1.79 7.21
N GLY A 6 38.15 2.06 7.21
CA GLY A 6 37.26 1.92 8.36
C GLY A 6 37.42 0.61 9.14
N SER A 7 37.51 0.75 10.46
CA SER A 7 37.55 -0.38 11.39
C SER A 7 36.22 -1.14 11.37
N SER A 8 36.22 -2.38 10.90
CA SER A 8 35.18 -3.32 11.32
C SER A 8 35.31 -3.50 12.83
N ILE A 9 34.23 -3.26 13.57
CA ILE A 9 34.21 -3.46 15.02
C ILE A 9 34.33 -4.97 15.25
N ARG A 10 35.51 -5.45 15.63
CA ARG A 10 35.73 -6.82 16.08
C ARG A 10 35.66 -6.87 17.59
N GLU A 11 35.02 -7.90 18.12
CA GLU A 11 34.91 -8.13 19.55
C GLU A 11 36.30 -8.36 20.14
N THR A 12 36.87 -7.35 20.79
CA THR A 12 38.15 -7.51 21.50
C THR A 12 37.88 -8.38 22.73
N ARG A 13 38.47 -9.59 22.77
CA ARG A 13 38.49 -10.45 23.96
C ARG A 13 39.25 -9.74 25.08
N ALA A 14 38.56 -8.89 25.83
CA ALA A 14 39.07 -8.23 27.02
C ALA A 14 38.06 -8.37 28.17
N GLY A 15 38.14 -9.52 28.86
CA GLY A 15 38.09 -9.67 30.33
C GLY A 15 37.11 -8.89 31.22
N LYS A 16 36.03 -8.29 30.71
CA LYS A 16 34.98 -7.70 31.57
C LYS A 16 33.73 -8.57 31.53
N SER A 17 33.24 -8.95 32.71
CA SER A 17 32.02 -9.73 32.86
C SER A 17 30.82 -8.89 32.37
N GLY A 18 30.32 -9.20 31.18
CA GLY A 18 29.10 -8.56 30.68
C GLY A 18 27.90 -9.03 31.49
N THR A 19 26.97 -8.13 31.79
CA THR A 19 25.66 -8.50 32.33
C THR A 19 24.80 -9.03 31.20
N LEU A 20 24.41 -10.30 31.26
CA LEU A 20 23.48 -10.88 30.30
C LEU A 20 22.04 -10.53 30.71
N CYS A 21 21.36 -9.75 29.87
CA CYS A 21 19.93 -9.52 29.95
C CYS A 21 19.27 -10.09 28.69
N SER A 22 18.07 -10.64 28.82
CA SER A 22 17.30 -11.18 27.70
C SER A 22 15.90 -10.59 27.65
N VAL A 23 15.41 -10.38 26.43
CA VAL A 23 14.03 -10.01 26.14
C VAL A 23 13.45 -11.08 25.23
N THR A 24 12.25 -11.55 25.54
CA THR A 24 11.54 -12.53 24.70
C THR A 24 10.91 -11.82 23.52
N LEU A 25 11.23 -12.26 22.30
CA LEU A 25 10.50 -11.86 21.09
C LEU A 25 9.14 -12.58 21.09
N ARG A 26 8.03 -11.83 21.13
CA ARG A 26 6.68 -12.38 21.22
C ARG A 26 5.94 -12.29 19.89
N PRO A 27 5.54 -13.40 19.26
CA PRO A 27 4.68 -13.39 18.06
C PRO A 27 3.30 -12.78 18.32
N GLU A 28 2.84 -12.77 19.58
CA GLU A 28 1.53 -12.30 19.99
C GLU A 28 1.39 -10.77 20.17
N PHE A 29 2.33 -9.95 19.68
CA PHE A 29 2.10 -8.51 19.53
C PHE A 29 0.96 -8.27 18.52
N LYS A 30 -0.28 -8.26 19.01
CA LYS A 30 -1.51 -8.00 18.23
C LYS A 30 -1.70 -6.51 17.91
N VAL A 31 -0.69 -5.69 18.20
CA VAL A 31 -0.77 -4.23 18.16
C VAL A 31 -0.36 -3.74 16.79
N LYS A 32 -1.21 -2.87 16.24
CA LYS A 32 -0.99 -2.15 15.00
C LYS A 32 0.15 -1.14 15.18
N ILE A 33 1.17 -1.22 14.33
CA ILE A 33 2.20 -0.19 14.20
C ILE A 33 2.00 0.44 12.80
N PRO A 34 1.12 1.45 12.65
CA PRO A 34 1.02 2.19 11.41
C PRO A 34 2.26 3.08 11.31
N ILE A 35 3.19 2.70 10.45
CA ILE A 35 4.34 3.53 10.12
C ILE A 35 4.07 4.29 8.83
N SER A 36 4.48 5.56 8.82
CA SER A 36 4.46 6.41 7.64
C SER A 36 5.84 7.06 7.56
N PRO A 37 6.81 6.42 6.90
CA PRO A 37 8.17 6.92 6.89
C PRO A 37 8.23 8.26 6.16
N LEU A 38 8.84 9.24 6.79
CA LEU A 38 9.09 10.55 6.21
C LEU A 38 10.44 10.51 5.50
N LEU A 39 10.43 10.55 4.17
CA LEU A 39 11.64 10.85 3.39
C LEU A 39 12.13 12.25 3.75
N LEU A 40 13.39 12.35 4.17
CA LEU A 40 14.03 13.62 4.51
C LEU A 40 14.75 14.19 3.29
N ASP A 41 15.67 13.40 2.74
CA ASP A 41 16.53 13.80 1.63
C ASP A 41 17.11 12.55 0.97
N ASP A 42 17.44 12.67 -0.32
CA ASP A 42 18.21 11.70 -1.07
C ASP A 42 19.68 12.08 -1.10
N PHE A 43 20.57 11.09 -1.18
CA PHE A 43 21.99 11.30 -1.30
C PHE A 43 22.66 10.23 -2.15
N ILE A 44 23.84 10.56 -2.68
CA ILE A 44 24.63 9.65 -3.50
C ILE A 44 26.00 9.54 -2.88
N SER A 45 26.44 8.32 -2.62
CA SER A 45 27.81 8.04 -2.22
C SER A 45 28.65 7.77 -3.45
N ASN A 46 29.80 8.43 -3.52
CA ASN A 46 30.77 8.20 -4.59
C ASN A 46 31.82 7.13 -4.21
N ARG A 47 32.79 6.90 -5.09
CA ARG A 47 33.87 5.93 -4.88
C ARG A 47 34.76 6.25 -3.68
N GLU A 48 34.93 7.53 -3.33
CA GLU A 48 35.63 7.97 -2.11
C GLU A 48 34.77 7.89 -0.85
N ARG A 49 33.54 7.35 -0.95
CA ARG A 49 32.55 7.24 0.13
C ARG A 49 32.13 8.58 0.72
N LYS A 50 32.25 9.64 -0.07
CA LYS A 50 31.67 10.96 0.22
C LYS A 50 30.27 11.03 -0.33
N ILE A 51 29.36 11.61 0.46
CA ILE A 51 27.99 11.83 0.02
C ILE A 51 27.84 13.17 -0.71
N THR A 52 26.95 13.20 -1.69
CA THR A 52 26.40 14.43 -2.28
C THR A 52 24.89 14.36 -2.15
N ILE A 53 24.26 15.41 -1.62
CA ILE A 53 22.81 15.46 -1.43
C ILE A 53 22.10 15.82 -2.73
N GLY A 54 20.93 15.22 -2.95
CA GLY A 54 20.07 15.48 -4.10
C GLY A 54 20.01 14.32 -5.09
N ARG A 55 19.29 14.54 -6.19
CA ARG A 55 18.89 13.50 -7.16
C ARG A 55 19.67 13.51 -8.48
N ASP A 56 20.67 14.37 -8.61
CA ASP A 56 21.26 14.72 -9.92
C ASP A 56 21.95 13.56 -10.65
N LYS A 57 22.43 12.53 -9.92
CA LYS A 57 23.01 11.30 -10.52
C LYS A 57 22.16 10.05 -10.26
N HIS A 58 20.88 10.19 -9.95
CA HIS A 58 20.00 9.04 -9.74
C HIS A 58 19.73 8.30 -11.05
N LYS A 59 19.55 6.99 -10.95
CA LYS A 59 19.12 6.16 -12.07
C LYS A 59 17.60 6.05 -12.08
N PHE A 60 17.02 6.08 -13.26
CA PHE A 60 15.59 6.04 -13.52
C PHE A 60 15.18 4.74 -14.20
N LEU A 61 14.04 4.19 -13.78
CA LEU A 61 13.47 2.97 -14.30
C LEU A 61 13.06 3.17 -15.76
N VAL A 62 13.57 2.29 -16.62
CA VAL A 62 13.20 2.24 -18.03
C VAL A 62 11.99 1.33 -18.18
N GLU A 63 10.80 1.92 -18.16
CA GLU A 63 9.51 1.20 -18.14
C GLU A 63 9.18 0.45 -19.44
N ASN A 64 9.95 0.66 -20.52
CA ASN A 64 9.74 -0.02 -21.80
C ASN A 64 9.74 -1.55 -21.67
N TYR A 65 10.52 -2.11 -20.73
CA TYR A 65 10.59 -3.55 -20.50
C TYR A 65 9.36 -4.12 -19.78
N LEU A 66 8.45 -3.28 -19.29
CA LEU A 66 7.16 -3.69 -18.73
C LEU A 66 6.07 -3.82 -19.81
N LYS A 67 6.33 -3.36 -21.03
CA LYS A 67 5.41 -3.49 -22.17
C LYS A 67 5.38 -4.94 -22.69
N ASN A 68 4.35 -5.31 -23.46
CA ASN A 68 4.20 -6.64 -24.09
C ASN A 68 4.30 -7.84 -23.10
N GLY A 69 3.72 -7.69 -21.90
CA GLY A 69 3.73 -8.75 -20.88
C GLY A 69 5.10 -8.99 -20.24
N GLY A 70 6.01 -8.01 -20.34
CA GLY A 70 7.29 -8.01 -19.65
C GLY A 70 8.34 -8.97 -20.21
N ARG A 71 8.17 -9.50 -21.43
CA ARG A 71 9.09 -10.50 -22.00
C ARG A 71 10.47 -9.89 -22.28
N THR A 72 11.51 -10.56 -21.81
CA THR A 72 12.91 -10.11 -21.95
C THR A 72 13.83 -11.28 -22.29
N ASN A 73 15.11 -10.99 -22.55
CA ASN A 73 16.17 -11.99 -22.67
C ASN A 73 17.48 -11.43 -22.08
N PHE A 74 17.42 -10.89 -20.86
CA PHE A 74 18.59 -10.30 -20.23
C PHE A 74 19.54 -11.39 -19.76
N ASP A 75 20.79 -11.31 -20.18
CA ASP A 75 21.83 -12.22 -19.73
C ASP A 75 22.58 -11.61 -18.55
N LEU A 76 22.31 -12.13 -17.36
CA LEU A 76 22.93 -11.66 -16.13
C LEU A 76 24.38 -12.14 -15.98
N ASN A 77 24.91 -12.99 -16.87
CA ASN A 77 26.31 -13.45 -16.80
C ASN A 77 27.29 -12.47 -17.47
N LYS A 78 26.80 -11.60 -18.36
CA LYS A 78 27.63 -10.64 -19.08
C LYS A 78 28.43 -9.76 -18.13
N GLY A 79 29.74 -9.62 -18.36
CA GLY A 79 30.62 -8.71 -17.60
C GLY A 79 31.03 -9.20 -16.21
N GLN A 80 30.76 -10.46 -15.86
CA GLN A 80 31.09 -11.00 -14.52
C GLN A 80 32.60 -10.97 -14.24
N ASN A 81 33.43 -11.13 -15.27
CA ASN A 81 34.89 -11.07 -15.19
C ASN A 81 35.45 -9.66 -14.93
N THR A 82 34.62 -8.62 -15.12
CA THR A 82 34.98 -7.21 -14.89
C THR A 82 34.19 -6.60 -13.74
N TYR A 83 33.61 -7.42 -12.86
CA TYR A 83 32.84 -6.96 -11.71
C TYR A 83 33.77 -6.25 -10.71
N ASP A 84 33.41 -5.02 -10.32
CA ASP A 84 34.14 -4.19 -9.34
C ASP A 84 33.29 -4.01 -8.06
N PRO A 85 33.23 -5.03 -7.18
CA PRO A 85 32.49 -4.95 -5.94
C PRO A 85 33.22 -4.09 -4.89
N ARG A 86 32.47 -3.24 -4.19
CA ARG A 86 32.98 -2.60 -2.97
C ARG A 86 33.14 -3.60 -1.81
N PRO A 87 34.09 -3.37 -0.88
CA PRO A 87 34.17 -4.13 0.37
C PRO A 87 32.94 -3.92 1.26
N GLN A 88 32.63 -4.91 2.11
CA GLN A 88 31.58 -4.79 3.12
C GLN A 88 32.11 -4.11 4.40
N GLY A 89 31.21 -3.46 5.15
CA GLY A 89 31.50 -2.99 6.51
C GLY A 89 31.87 -1.50 6.63
N GLU A 90 30.94 -0.60 6.30
CA GLU A 90 31.16 0.85 6.36
C GLU A 90 30.60 1.53 7.62
N GLY A 91 30.05 0.74 8.55
CA GLY A 91 29.42 1.26 9.77
C GLY A 91 28.37 2.31 9.44
N LEU A 92 28.32 3.38 10.24
CA LEU A 92 27.36 4.49 10.07
C LEU A 92 27.95 5.67 9.26
N GLY A 93 29.10 5.52 8.61
CA GLY A 93 29.89 6.64 8.07
C GLY A 93 29.10 7.60 7.18
N GLN A 94 28.26 7.09 6.28
CA GLN A 94 27.44 7.91 5.39
C GLN A 94 26.26 8.59 6.11
N ILE A 95 25.64 7.90 7.07
CA ILE A 95 24.60 8.48 7.92
C ILE A 95 25.18 9.64 8.73
N LEU A 96 26.38 9.47 9.29
CA LEU A 96 27.05 10.52 10.06
C LEU A 96 27.42 11.71 9.16
N GLN A 97 27.96 11.48 7.96
CA GLN A 97 28.19 12.54 6.98
C GLN A 97 26.91 13.31 6.65
N TYR A 98 25.78 12.62 6.50
CA TYR A 98 24.48 13.25 6.24
C TYR A 98 24.03 14.12 7.42
N ILE A 99 24.12 13.62 8.64
CA ILE A 99 23.75 14.36 9.86
C ILE A 99 24.63 15.61 9.99
N THR A 100 25.95 15.48 9.79
CA THR A 100 26.89 16.61 9.78
C THR A 100 26.53 17.64 8.71
N TRP A 101 26.29 17.20 7.48
CA TRP A 101 25.85 18.10 6.41
C TRP A 101 24.55 18.84 6.78
N LYS A 102 23.57 18.13 7.34
CA LYS A 102 22.27 18.73 7.73
C LYS A 102 22.44 19.78 8.83
N SER A 103 23.30 19.52 9.80
CA SER A 103 23.70 20.48 10.84
C SER A 103 24.33 21.73 10.23
N GLU A 104 25.30 21.57 9.33
CA GLU A 104 25.98 22.68 8.64
C GLU A 104 25.02 23.52 7.79
N GLN A 105 24.10 22.87 7.05
CA GLN A 105 23.13 23.58 6.20
C GLN A 105 22.10 24.39 6.98
N THR A 106 21.68 23.87 8.14
CA THR A 106 20.64 24.51 8.97
C THR A 106 21.23 25.48 10.01
N GLY A 107 22.53 25.37 10.29
CA GLY A 107 23.19 26.03 11.42
C GLY A 107 22.83 25.42 12.77
N GLU A 108 22.01 24.37 12.81
CA GLU A 108 21.60 23.70 14.05
C GLU A 108 22.74 22.86 14.62
N GLN A 109 23.04 23.04 15.90
CA GLN A 109 24.14 22.37 16.60
C GLN A 109 23.64 21.28 17.56
N ASP A 110 22.34 21.27 17.87
CA ASP A 110 21.68 20.26 18.68
C ASP A 110 21.41 19.00 17.83
N LEU A 111 22.08 17.89 18.17
CA LEU A 111 21.96 16.64 17.44
C LEU A 111 20.51 16.18 17.34
N LYS A 112 19.74 16.22 18.43
CA LYS A 112 18.36 15.75 18.45
C LYS A 112 17.51 16.54 17.48
N LYS A 113 17.65 17.86 17.43
CA LYS A 113 16.91 18.68 16.46
C LYS A 113 17.28 18.35 15.02
N VAL A 114 18.57 18.11 14.73
CA VAL A 114 19.03 17.73 13.38
C VAL A 114 18.39 16.41 12.92
N ILE A 115 18.25 15.44 13.82
CA ILE A 115 17.67 14.12 13.53
C ILE A 115 16.17 14.01 13.88
N LYS A 116 15.47 15.15 14.02
CA LYS A 116 14.02 15.23 14.31
C LYS A 116 13.60 14.53 15.60
N GLU A 117 14.35 14.75 16.67
CA GLU A 117 14.11 14.20 18.01
C GLU A 117 14.14 12.66 18.04
N ALA A 118 14.88 12.03 17.12
CA ALA A 118 15.00 10.57 17.08
C ALA A 118 15.70 10.02 18.33
N ASP A 119 15.23 8.88 18.78
CA ASP A 119 15.81 8.09 19.87
C ASP A 119 16.88 7.12 19.33
N VAL A 120 16.74 6.68 18.08
CA VAL A 120 17.61 5.69 17.43
C VAL A 120 18.09 6.20 16.06
N VAL A 121 19.38 6.01 15.78
CA VAL A 121 20.01 6.19 14.47
C VAL A 121 20.54 4.85 13.97
N CYS A 122 20.13 4.41 12.78
CA CYS A 122 20.54 3.11 12.24
C CYS A 122 20.47 3.03 10.70
N TRP A 123 20.90 1.89 10.14
CA TRP A 123 20.55 1.53 8.77
C TRP A 123 19.20 0.81 8.72
N ARG A 124 18.47 0.98 7.61
CA ARG A 124 17.24 0.25 7.26
C ARG A 124 17.37 -1.26 7.44
N GLY A 125 18.57 -1.81 7.20
CA GLY A 125 18.89 -3.21 7.41
C GLY A 125 18.71 -3.69 8.86
N SER A 126 19.09 -2.88 9.84
CA SER A 126 18.95 -3.20 11.28
C SER A 126 17.47 -3.34 11.67
N ILE A 127 16.63 -2.38 11.24
CA ILE A 127 15.18 -2.42 11.45
C ILE A 127 14.58 -3.67 10.79
N THR A 128 14.98 -3.94 9.55
CA THR A 128 14.50 -5.11 8.79
C THR A 128 14.80 -6.43 9.51
N LYS A 129 16.04 -6.60 10.01
CA LYS A 129 16.46 -7.80 10.74
C LYS A 129 15.62 -8.00 11.99
N MET A 130 15.48 -6.95 12.81
CA MET A 130 14.67 -7.01 14.03
C MET A 130 13.21 -7.32 13.73
N ALA A 131 12.59 -6.62 12.76
CA ALA A 131 11.19 -6.79 12.40
C ALA A 131 10.87 -8.17 11.80
N ALA A 132 11.81 -8.80 11.09
CA ALA A 132 11.63 -10.14 10.54
C ALA A 132 11.78 -11.27 11.57
N SER A 133 12.44 -11.00 12.71
CA SER A 133 12.81 -12.01 13.71
C SER A 133 11.68 -12.94 14.17
N PRO A 134 10.44 -12.46 14.43
CA PRO A 134 9.37 -13.34 14.91
C PRO A 134 9.01 -14.48 13.95
N TYR A 135 9.39 -14.37 12.67
CA TYR A 135 9.06 -15.31 11.61
C TYR A 135 10.31 -15.98 11.01
N GLU A 136 11.52 -15.70 11.51
CA GLU A 136 12.76 -16.33 11.04
C GLU A 136 13.06 -17.62 11.83
N GLU A 137 12.55 -18.76 11.37
CA GLU A 137 12.78 -20.06 12.04
C GLU A 137 14.18 -20.66 11.80
N ASN A 138 14.81 -20.38 10.65
CA ASN A 138 16.10 -20.96 10.22
C ASN A 138 17.12 -19.89 9.80
N GLY A 139 17.08 -18.72 10.46
CA GLY A 139 17.94 -17.58 10.18
C GLY A 139 19.38 -17.76 10.68
N THR A 140 20.27 -16.86 10.25
CA THR A 140 21.65 -16.78 10.78
C THR A 140 21.75 -15.94 12.05
N GLY A 141 20.60 -15.49 12.57
CA GLY A 141 20.49 -14.47 13.61
C GLY A 141 20.98 -13.11 13.14
N TRP A 142 20.99 -12.16 14.07
CA TRP A 142 21.57 -10.84 13.88
C TRP A 142 22.27 -10.41 15.15
N LYS A 143 23.32 -9.57 15.01
CA LYS A 143 24.04 -8.93 16.11
C LYS A 143 24.08 -7.43 15.83
N ILE A 144 23.73 -6.63 16.83
CA ILE A 144 23.75 -5.17 16.74
C ILE A 144 24.54 -4.67 17.95
N ALA A 145 25.63 -3.94 17.71
CA ALA A 145 26.28 -3.12 18.73
C ALA A 145 25.54 -1.79 18.85
N ILE A 146 25.34 -1.33 20.08
CA ILE A 146 24.63 -0.07 20.36
C ILE A 146 25.59 0.85 21.08
N ASP A 147 25.86 2.01 20.49
CA ASP A 147 26.57 3.10 21.15
C ASP A 147 25.56 4.19 21.57
N LYS A 148 25.74 4.78 22.75
CA LYS A 148 24.88 5.87 23.23
C LYS A 148 25.70 7.15 23.23
N PHE A 149 25.30 8.11 22.40
CA PHE A 149 25.86 9.46 22.39
C PHE A 149 24.76 10.45 22.75
N GLU A 150 25.01 11.24 23.80
CA GLU A 150 23.97 12.04 24.48
C GLU A 150 22.76 11.17 24.88
N ASP A 151 21.59 11.42 24.30
CA ASP A 151 20.36 10.65 24.51
C ASP A 151 19.87 9.95 23.23
N VAL A 152 20.80 9.64 22.31
CA VAL A 152 20.53 8.95 21.04
C VAL A 152 21.31 7.64 20.98
N LEU A 153 20.64 6.57 20.54
CA LEU A 153 21.23 5.25 20.37
C LEU A 153 21.62 5.02 18.91
N PHE A 154 22.90 4.73 18.67
CA PHE A 154 23.45 4.43 17.35
C PHE A 154 23.61 2.93 17.19
N PHE A 155 22.88 2.33 16.24
CA PHE A 155 22.89 0.89 16.02
C PHE A 155 23.88 0.54 14.91
N HIS A 156 24.84 -0.32 15.25
CA HIS A 156 25.87 -0.83 14.37
C HIS A 156 25.60 -2.32 14.11
N ASP A 157 25.20 -2.65 12.89
CA ASP A 157 25.11 -4.04 12.46
C ASP A 157 26.47 -4.72 12.56
N MET A 158 26.50 -5.90 13.16
CA MET A 158 27.65 -6.79 13.25
C MET A 158 27.31 -8.15 12.66
N GLU A 159 28.29 -8.82 12.09
CA GLU A 159 28.15 -10.20 11.66
C GLU A 159 28.09 -11.14 12.88
N THR A 160 27.16 -12.11 12.84
CA THR A 160 27.15 -13.23 13.79
C THR A 160 28.24 -14.24 13.45
N ASP A 161 28.67 -15.06 14.42
CA ASP A 161 29.64 -16.15 14.16
C ASP A 161 29.17 -17.07 13.02
N THR A 162 27.85 -17.32 12.94
CA THR A 162 27.23 -18.09 11.85
C THR A 162 27.35 -17.38 10.51
N GLN A 163 27.15 -16.05 10.45
CA GLN A 163 27.31 -15.27 9.23
C GLN A 163 28.76 -15.27 8.75
N ILE A 164 29.72 -15.07 9.66
CA ILE A 164 31.16 -15.12 9.36
C ILE A 164 31.52 -16.50 8.79
N ALA A 165 31.11 -17.58 9.45
CA ALA A 165 31.37 -18.94 8.98
C ALA A 165 30.73 -19.25 7.61
N ASN A 166 29.55 -18.67 7.32
CA ASN A 166 28.89 -18.81 6.02
C ASN A 166 29.59 -18.00 4.92
N MET A 167 30.11 -16.81 5.22
CA MET A 167 30.88 -16.00 4.28
C MET A 167 32.19 -16.71 3.86
N GLU A 168 32.86 -17.38 4.80
CA GLU A 168 34.05 -18.19 4.50
C GLU A 168 33.75 -19.39 3.59
N LYS A 169 32.52 -19.92 3.66
CA LYS A 169 32.06 -21.07 2.88
C LYS A 169 31.23 -20.67 1.67
N GLN A 170 31.18 -19.38 1.34
CA GLN A 170 30.32 -18.87 0.29
C GLN A 170 30.63 -19.56 -1.05
N THR A 171 29.60 -20.15 -1.64
CA THR A 171 29.73 -20.88 -2.90
C THR A 171 29.87 -19.92 -4.08
N GLU A 172 30.51 -20.38 -5.15
CA GLU A 172 30.57 -19.61 -6.42
C GLU A 172 29.18 -19.32 -6.98
N TRP A 173 28.22 -20.20 -6.72
CA TRP A 173 26.82 -19.97 -7.05
C TRP A 173 26.19 -18.78 -6.31
N GLU A 174 26.47 -18.63 -5.02
CA GLU A 174 25.97 -17.51 -4.21
C GLU A 174 26.61 -16.18 -4.61
N LYS A 175 27.92 -16.17 -4.89
CA LYS A 175 28.61 -15.01 -5.46
C LYS A 175 27.99 -14.60 -6.80
N LYS A 176 27.71 -15.59 -7.65
CA LYS A 176 27.05 -15.39 -8.95
C LYS A 176 25.63 -14.82 -8.78
N CYS A 177 24.85 -15.34 -7.84
CA CYS A 177 23.51 -14.80 -7.55
C CYS A 177 23.55 -13.36 -7.03
N THR A 178 24.59 -12.99 -6.27
CA THR A 178 24.80 -11.60 -5.81
C THR A 178 25.09 -10.69 -7.00
N TYR A 179 26.03 -11.08 -7.85
CA TYR A 179 26.35 -10.36 -9.09
C TYR A 179 25.10 -10.16 -9.97
N TRP A 180 24.26 -11.19 -10.11
CA TRP A 180 23.04 -11.12 -10.91
C TRP A 180 22.03 -10.07 -10.45
N GLY A 181 22.00 -9.71 -9.16
CA GLY A 181 21.19 -8.60 -8.65
C GLY A 181 21.66 -7.28 -9.26
N HIS A 182 22.93 -6.94 -9.04
CA HIS A 182 23.53 -5.72 -9.59
C HIS A 182 23.54 -5.69 -11.12
N LYS A 183 23.73 -6.84 -11.77
CA LYS A 183 23.67 -6.90 -13.23
C LYS A 183 22.26 -6.60 -13.74
N PHE A 184 21.22 -7.05 -13.04
CA PHE A 184 19.84 -6.77 -13.43
C PHE A 184 19.54 -5.27 -13.39
N GLU A 185 20.04 -4.54 -12.39
CA GLU A 185 19.91 -3.07 -12.33
C GLU A 185 20.40 -2.40 -13.63
N THR A 186 21.54 -2.84 -14.19
CA THR A 186 22.10 -2.26 -15.43
C THR A 186 21.23 -2.47 -16.67
N TYR A 187 20.27 -3.40 -16.64
CA TYR A 187 19.33 -3.63 -17.74
C TYR A 187 18.06 -2.78 -17.62
N ILE A 188 17.69 -2.35 -16.41
CA ILE A 188 16.38 -1.73 -16.16
C ILE A 188 16.49 -0.28 -15.72
N PHE A 189 17.66 0.16 -15.28
CA PHE A 189 17.91 1.52 -14.87
C PHE A 189 18.86 2.24 -15.84
N ALA A 190 18.59 3.52 -16.07
CA ALA A 190 19.43 4.40 -16.87
C ALA A 190 19.39 5.83 -16.33
N GLU A 191 20.32 6.70 -16.73
CA GLU A 191 20.14 8.12 -16.49
C GLU A 191 18.90 8.66 -17.21
N ARG A 192 18.33 9.76 -16.71
CA ARG A 192 17.10 10.33 -17.27
C ARG A 192 17.25 10.61 -18.77
N GLY A 193 16.35 10.01 -19.56
CA GLY A 193 16.32 10.19 -21.01
C GLY A 193 17.41 9.42 -21.78
N LYS A 194 18.17 8.56 -21.10
CA LYS A 194 19.13 7.64 -21.73
C LYS A 194 18.61 6.21 -21.71
N ASP A 195 19.22 5.35 -22.53
CA ASP A 195 19.00 3.92 -22.50
C ASP A 195 19.94 3.22 -21.49
N PRO A 196 19.56 2.05 -20.94
CA PRO A 196 20.43 1.28 -20.06
C PRO A 196 21.69 0.81 -20.77
N THR A 197 22.79 0.71 -20.03
CA THR A 197 24.12 0.32 -20.55
C THR A 197 24.59 -1.04 -20.00
N PRO A 198 23.89 -2.15 -20.27
CA PRO A 198 24.20 -3.45 -19.67
C PRO A 198 25.48 -4.10 -20.20
N ASP A 199 26.19 -3.50 -21.14
CA ASP A 199 27.49 -4.00 -21.59
C ASP A 199 28.67 -3.32 -20.86
N GLU A 200 28.41 -2.28 -20.06
CA GLU A 200 29.42 -1.66 -19.18
C GLU A 200 29.76 -2.55 -17.97
N PRO A 201 30.98 -2.43 -17.41
CA PRO A 201 31.35 -3.11 -16.17
C PRO A 201 30.41 -2.74 -15.02
N VAL A 202 30.01 -3.73 -14.23
CA VAL A 202 29.19 -3.52 -13.03
C VAL A 202 30.09 -3.11 -11.88
N SER A 203 29.80 -1.98 -11.25
CA SER A 203 30.48 -1.47 -10.06
C SER A 203 29.46 -1.19 -8.96
N THR A 204 29.79 -1.51 -7.72
CA THR A 204 28.93 -1.23 -6.54
C THR A 204 29.51 -0.13 -5.64
N TRP A 205 30.46 0.65 -6.15
CA TRP A 205 31.08 1.75 -5.41
C TRP A 205 30.21 3.01 -5.33
N GLU A 206 29.46 3.31 -6.38
CA GLU A 206 28.50 4.41 -6.39
C GLU A 206 27.13 3.90 -5.98
N GLU A 207 26.54 4.52 -4.97
CA GLU A 207 25.30 4.06 -4.36
C GLU A 207 24.35 5.21 -4.13
N MET A 208 23.08 4.94 -4.37
CA MET A 208 22.00 5.84 -4.05
C MET A 208 21.47 5.48 -2.67
N GLY A 209 21.31 6.50 -1.83
CA GLY A 209 20.75 6.35 -0.50
C GLY A 209 19.71 7.41 -0.21
N ALA A 210 18.90 7.16 0.80
CA ALA A 210 17.91 8.11 1.29
C ALA A 210 17.84 8.08 2.81
N ALA A 211 17.68 9.26 3.42
CA ALA A 211 17.49 9.43 4.85
C ALA A 211 16.00 9.54 5.17
N PHE A 212 15.58 8.83 6.21
CA PHE A 212 14.19 8.72 6.63
C PHE A 212 14.06 9.00 8.13
N PHE A 213 12.86 9.45 8.50
CA PHE A 213 12.41 9.49 9.89
C PHE A 213 11.09 8.76 10.01
N THR A 214 10.93 7.94 11.04
CA THR A 214 9.64 7.30 11.35
C THR A 214 9.42 7.19 12.85
N ILE A 215 8.16 7.08 13.24
CA ILE A 215 7.77 6.82 14.64
C ILE A 215 7.18 5.41 14.69
N PHE A 216 7.81 4.56 15.49
CA PHE A 216 7.25 3.28 15.88
C PHE A 216 6.42 3.50 17.15
N PRO A 217 5.08 3.54 17.08
CA PRO A 217 4.26 3.71 18.28
C PRO A 217 4.51 2.59 19.28
N GLY A 218 4.50 2.97 20.56
CA GLY A 218 4.49 2.02 21.65
C GLY A 218 3.12 1.35 21.81
N SER A 219 3.06 0.35 22.67
CA SER A 219 1.81 -0.28 23.09
C SER A 219 1.49 0.12 24.54
N PRO A 220 0.35 0.80 24.78
CA PRO A 220 -0.15 1.01 26.14
C PRO A 220 -0.36 -0.30 26.91
N GLU A 221 -0.79 -1.37 26.21
CA GLU A 221 -1.00 -2.70 26.79
C GLU A 221 0.31 -3.35 27.26
N ALA A 222 1.41 -3.13 26.53
CA ALA A 222 2.74 -3.63 26.86
C ALA A 222 3.56 -2.68 27.74
N LYS A 223 3.03 -1.48 28.06
CA LYS A 223 3.76 -0.37 28.71
C LYS A 223 5.03 0.03 27.96
N GLU A 224 4.98 -0.03 26.64
CA GLU A 224 6.08 0.35 25.76
C GLU A 224 5.88 1.80 25.31
N ALA A 225 6.96 2.59 25.34
CA ALA A 225 6.96 3.95 24.79
C ALA A 225 7.08 3.89 23.26
N GLU A 226 6.70 4.98 22.59
CA GLU A 226 7.05 5.16 21.18
C GLU A 226 8.57 5.24 21.00
N VAL A 227 9.05 4.80 19.84
CA VAL A 227 10.45 4.89 19.43
C VAL A 227 10.53 5.70 18.16
N LYS A 228 11.23 6.83 18.20
CA LYS A 228 11.51 7.66 17.03
C LYS A 228 12.81 7.21 16.39
N ALA A 229 12.77 6.84 15.12
CA ALA A 229 13.93 6.34 14.41
C ALA A 229 14.29 7.27 13.25
N PHE A 230 15.55 7.68 13.24
CA PHE A 230 16.23 8.22 12.07
C PHE A 230 17.03 7.10 11.42
N TYR A 231 16.89 6.87 10.12
CA TYR A 231 17.63 5.81 9.45
C TYR A 231 17.88 6.13 7.99
N ALA A 232 18.96 5.57 7.45
CA ALA A 232 19.20 5.61 6.01
C ALA A 232 18.98 4.25 5.37
N ALA A 233 18.69 4.26 4.07
CA ALA A 233 18.55 3.07 3.25
C ALA A 233 19.34 3.24 1.96
N GLU A 234 19.98 2.17 1.50
CA GLU A 234 20.40 2.03 0.09
C GLU A 234 19.14 1.80 -0.75
N MET A 235 19.08 2.50 -1.88
CA MET A 235 17.93 2.56 -2.79
C MET A 235 18.40 2.22 -4.20
N ASP A 236 17.58 1.51 -4.97
CA ASP A 236 18.03 0.99 -6.29
C ASP A 236 17.87 2.02 -7.42
N GLY A 237 16.72 2.71 -7.47
CA GLY A 237 16.45 3.72 -8.49
C GLY A 237 15.13 4.47 -8.26
N LEU A 238 14.81 5.38 -9.19
CA LEU A 238 13.57 6.16 -9.22
C LEU A 238 12.70 5.77 -10.41
N ASP A 239 11.38 5.93 -10.33
CA ASP A 239 10.49 5.85 -11.50
C ASP A 239 10.33 7.19 -12.23
N SER A 240 9.48 7.18 -13.27
CA SER A 240 9.14 8.36 -14.06
C SER A 240 8.46 9.49 -13.25
N GLU A 241 7.87 9.17 -12.10
CA GLU A 241 7.25 10.10 -11.15
C GLU A 241 8.20 10.54 -10.03
N ASN A 242 9.46 10.09 -10.05
CA ASN A 242 10.47 10.30 -8.99
C ASN A 242 10.15 9.62 -7.66
N ARG A 243 9.38 8.53 -7.69
CA ARG A 243 9.20 7.64 -6.54
C ARG A 243 10.32 6.61 -6.51
N HIS A 244 10.78 6.23 -5.34
CA HIS A 244 11.75 5.14 -5.21
C HIS A 244 11.18 3.81 -5.67
N VAL A 245 12.02 3.00 -6.31
CA VAL A 245 11.70 1.67 -6.79
C VAL A 245 12.77 0.70 -6.31
N GLU A 246 12.33 -0.43 -5.76
CA GLU A 246 13.19 -1.57 -5.44
C GLU A 246 13.13 -2.60 -6.56
N VAL A 247 14.25 -3.24 -6.84
CA VAL A 247 14.36 -4.26 -7.88
C VAL A 247 14.92 -5.55 -7.31
N LYS A 248 14.44 -6.68 -7.84
CA LYS A 248 14.82 -8.01 -7.37
C LYS A 248 14.96 -8.97 -8.54
N THR A 249 15.73 -10.04 -8.34
CA THR A 249 15.71 -11.20 -9.25
C THR A 249 15.16 -12.43 -8.53
N GLN A 250 14.38 -13.23 -9.25
CA GLN A 250 13.75 -14.43 -8.73
C GLN A 250 13.85 -15.61 -9.71
N ALA A 251 14.20 -16.78 -9.20
CA ALA A 251 14.30 -17.99 -10.00
C ALA A 251 12.90 -18.60 -10.29
N HIS A 252 12.66 -19.01 -11.53
CA HIS A 252 11.53 -19.84 -12.02
C HIS A 252 10.11 -19.27 -11.87
N GLY A 253 9.89 -18.24 -11.06
CA GLY A 253 8.61 -17.54 -10.92
C GLY A 253 8.36 -17.00 -9.52
N LEU A 254 7.36 -16.11 -9.44
CA LEU A 254 6.81 -15.60 -8.19
C LEU A 254 5.67 -16.50 -7.68
N TRP A 255 5.26 -16.30 -6.43
CA TRP A 255 4.01 -16.84 -5.86
C TRP A 255 3.95 -18.36 -5.65
N LYS A 256 5.08 -19.06 -5.64
CA LYS A 256 5.13 -20.52 -5.38
C LYS A 256 6.21 -20.89 -4.37
N GLY A 257 5.95 -21.98 -3.64
CA GLY A 257 6.93 -22.66 -2.79
C GLY A 257 7.58 -21.76 -1.74
N GLN A 258 8.90 -21.86 -1.61
CA GLN A 258 9.69 -21.21 -0.56
C GLN A 258 9.82 -19.68 -0.71
N PHE A 259 9.24 -19.06 -1.75
CA PHE A 259 9.30 -17.61 -1.94
C PHE A 259 8.69 -16.85 -0.74
N PHE A 260 7.51 -17.26 -0.30
CA PHE A 260 6.82 -16.64 0.83
C PHE A 260 7.54 -16.86 2.16
N GLN A 261 8.10 -18.06 2.35
CA GLN A 261 8.85 -18.44 3.54
C GLN A 261 10.18 -17.69 3.68
N LYS A 262 10.88 -17.46 2.56
CA LYS A 262 12.28 -17.02 2.60
C LYS A 262 12.53 -15.58 2.18
N LYS A 263 11.68 -15.01 1.33
CA LYS A 263 11.96 -13.74 0.64
C LYS A 263 10.87 -12.71 0.81
N ALA A 264 9.61 -13.10 0.62
CA ALA A 264 8.48 -12.17 0.54
C ALA A 264 8.38 -11.21 1.74
N MET A 265 8.52 -11.74 2.97
CA MET A 265 8.50 -10.92 4.19
C MET A 265 9.61 -9.88 4.19
N LYS A 266 10.85 -10.30 3.93
CA LYS A 266 11.99 -9.38 3.92
C LYS A 266 11.83 -8.31 2.85
N TRP A 267 11.42 -8.70 1.64
CA TRP A 267 11.16 -7.76 0.54
C TRP A 267 10.07 -6.75 0.93
N TRP A 268 9.00 -7.22 1.56
CA TRP A 268 7.93 -6.36 2.03
C TRP A 268 8.39 -5.40 3.13
N ILE A 269 9.02 -5.88 4.21
CA ILE A 269 9.53 -5.02 5.30
C ILE A 269 10.51 -3.99 4.74
N GLN A 270 11.49 -4.45 3.96
CA GLN A 270 12.51 -3.61 3.34
C GLN A 270 11.91 -2.45 2.56
N SER A 271 10.88 -2.72 1.77
CA SER A 271 10.24 -1.74 0.89
C SER A 271 9.25 -0.86 1.65
N HIS A 272 8.47 -1.44 2.56
CA HIS A 272 7.41 -0.75 3.31
C HIS A 272 7.98 0.35 4.22
N ILE A 273 9.10 0.09 4.89
CA ILE A 273 9.72 1.06 5.81
C ILE A 273 10.42 2.22 5.08
N VAL A 274 10.39 2.28 3.74
CA VAL A 274 10.97 3.37 2.94
C VAL A 274 9.99 3.89 1.87
N ASP A 275 8.68 3.67 2.09
CA ASP A 275 7.59 4.12 1.21
C ASP A 275 7.65 3.62 -0.25
N ILE A 276 8.23 2.44 -0.48
CA ILE A 276 8.20 1.81 -1.80
C ILE A 276 6.90 1.01 -1.93
N ASN A 277 6.10 1.33 -2.95
CA ASN A 277 4.77 0.75 -3.15
C ASN A 277 4.75 -0.47 -4.09
N TYR A 278 5.78 -0.65 -4.91
CA TYR A 278 5.93 -1.80 -5.79
C TYR A 278 7.41 -2.14 -6.03
N LEU A 279 7.67 -3.39 -6.42
CA LEU A 279 8.98 -3.86 -6.85
C LEU A 279 8.98 -4.18 -8.34
N ILE A 280 10.15 -4.10 -8.97
CA ILE A 280 10.38 -4.66 -10.31
C ILE A 280 11.19 -5.95 -10.17
N VAL A 281 10.60 -7.07 -10.61
CA VAL A 281 11.19 -8.40 -10.41
C VAL A 281 11.55 -9.04 -11.74
N GLY A 282 12.85 -9.29 -11.94
CA GLY A 282 13.36 -10.09 -13.04
C GLY A 282 13.21 -11.59 -12.76
N ILE A 283 12.31 -12.26 -13.48
CA ILE A 283 12.12 -13.71 -13.45
C ILE A 283 13.15 -14.38 -14.34
N ARG A 284 14.07 -15.12 -13.71
CA ARG A 284 15.19 -15.77 -14.38
C ARG A 284 15.16 -17.29 -14.26
N ASN A 285 15.82 -17.96 -15.20
CA ASN A 285 16.16 -19.37 -15.08
C ASN A 285 17.44 -19.59 -14.23
N ASN A 286 17.87 -20.85 -14.09
CA ASN A 286 19.10 -21.21 -13.37
C ASN A 286 20.39 -20.84 -14.11
N ASN A 287 20.30 -20.48 -15.39
CA ASN A 287 21.44 -20.06 -16.19
C ASN A 287 21.66 -18.54 -16.14
N GLY A 288 20.86 -17.79 -15.38
CA GLY A 288 20.99 -16.34 -15.26
C GLY A 288 20.31 -15.55 -16.37
N ILE A 289 19.41 -16.17 -17.14
CA ILE A 289 18.66 -15.48 -18.18
C ILE A 289 17.32 -15.01 -17.63
N VAL A 290 17.08 -13.70 -17.61
CA VAL A 290 15.78 -13.09 -17.27
C VAL A 290 14.88 -13.14 -18.49
N ASN A 291 13.88 -14.01 -18.43
CA ASN A 291 12.91 -14.19 -19.52
C ASN A 291 11.69 -13.27 -19.38
N ARG A 292 11.46 -12.74 -18.18
CA ARG A 292 10.33 -11.86 -17.90
C ARG A 292 10.67 -10.88 -16.78
N VAL A 293 10.19 -9.66 -16.90
CA VAL A 293 10.18 -8.65 -15.84
C VAL A 293 8.73 -8.42 -15.42
N GLU A 294 8.48 -8.45 -14.11
CA GLU A 294 7.15 -8.24 -13.53
C GLU A 294 7.16 -7.03 -12.58
N LYS A 295 6.11 -6.21 -12.65
CA LYS A 295 5.81 -5.23 -11.60
C LYS A 295 4.98 -5.93 -10.52
N VAL A 296 5.43 -5.83 -9.27
CA VAL A 296 4.81 -6.49 -8.11
C VAL A 296 4.42 -5.44 -7.08
N ASP A 297 3.13 -5.17 -6.94
CA ASP A 297 2.64 -4.29 -5.87
C ASP A 297 2.87 -4.92 -4.49
N LEU A 298 3.31 -4.12 -3.52
CA LEU A 298 3.57 -4.61 -2.15
C LEU A 298 2.33 -5.24 -1.52
N ASP A 299 1.15 -4.66 -1.75
CA ASP A 299 -0.12 -5.19 -1.28
C ASP A 299 -0.40 -6.60 -1.81
N ASN A 300 0.05 -6.92 -3.04
CA ASN A 300 -0.12 -8.26 -3.58
C ASN A 300 0.77 -9.28 -2.85
N ILE A 301 1.90 -8.85 -2.28
CA ILE A 301 2.75 -9.71 -1.44
C ILE A 301 2.03 -10.10 -0.16
N THR A 302 1.38 -9.13 0.52
CA THR A 302 0.67 -9.40 1.78
C THR A 302 -0.63 -10.16 1.56
N ARG A 303 -1.41 -9.83 0.52
CA ARG A 303 -2.68 -10.53 0.21
C ARG A 303 -2.50 -12.00 -0.13
N ARG A 304 -1.36 -12.36 -0.73
CA ARG A 304 -1.08 -13.74 -1.18
C ARG A 304 -0.30 -14.57 -0.16
N CYS A 305 0.07 -13.99 0.97
CA CYS A 305 0.80 -14.70 2.01
C CYS A 305 -0.14 -15.15 3.14
N ASP A 306 -0.10 -16.45 3.44
CA ASP A 306 -0.83 -17.10 4.54
C ASP A 306 0.06 -17.34 5.77
N GLN A 307 1.38 -17.18 5.64
CA GLN A 307 2.38 -17.51 6.68
C GLN A 307 2.72 -16.34 7.61
N TRP A 308 2.65 -15.11 7.11
CA TRP A 308 2.82 -13.89 7.88
C TRP A 308 1.84 -12.86 7.36
N ASN A 309 1.41 -11.95 8.23
CA ASN A 309 0.40 -10.98 7.88
C ASN A 309 0.99 -9.56 7.88
N GLY A 310 1.35 -9.06 6.70
CA GLY A 310 1.68 -7.64 6.51
C GLY A 310 0.44 -6.74 6.51
N ASN A 311 -0.76 -7.33 6.38
CA ASN A 311 -2.01 -6.62 6.60
C ASN A 311 -2.24 -6.54 8.11
N VAL A 312 -1.76 -5.45 8.70
CA VAL A 312 -2.47 -4.87 9.83
C VAL A 312 -3.94 -4.77 9.42
N ILE A 313 -4.85 -5.50 10.07
CA ILE A 313 -6.26 -5.10 10.05
C ILE A 313 -6.24 -3.76 10.76
N LYS A 314 -6.15 -2.70 9.96
CA LYS A 314 -6.07 -1.35 10.43
C LYS A 314 -7.37 -1.12 11.22
N GLU A 315 -7.28 -0.64 12.46
CA GLU A 315 -8.46 -0.12 13.16
C GLU A 315 -9.22 0.81 12.22
N ALA A 316 -10.47 0.45 11.93
CA ALA A 316 -11.33 1.25 11.09
C ALA A 316 -12.07 2.25 11.97
N ASP A 317 -12.07 3.52 11.58
CA ASP A 317 -13.00 4.50 12.16
C ASP A 317 -14.41 4.20 11.64
N VAL A 318 -14.55 3.79 10.38
CA VAL A 318 -15.84 3.53 9.72
C VAL A 318 -15.86 2.16 9.05
N VAL A 319 -16.97 1.44 9.24
CA VAL A 319 -17.33 0.22 8.52
C VAL A 319 -18.60 0.47 7.73
N CYS A 320 -18.57 0.27 6.40
CA CYS A 320 -19.73 0.52 5.54
C CYS A 320 -19.69 -0.30 4.23
N TRP A 321 -20.73 -0.20 3.41
CA TRP A 321 -20.68 -0.67 2.02
C TRP A 321 -20.19 0.44 1.08
N ARG A 322 -19.48 0.07 0.00
CA ARG A 322 -19.03 0.97 -1.08
C ARG A 322 -20.15 1.88 -1.60
N GLY A 323 -21.37 1.34 -1.69
CA GLY A 323 -22.55 2.09 -2.14
C GLY A 323 -22.83 3.34 -1.30
N MET A 324 -22.60 3.27 0.02
CA MET A 324 -22.82 4.37 0.96
C MET A 324 -21.79 5.48 0.75
N ILE A 325 -20.51 5.11 0.58
CA ILE A 325 -19.43 6.04 0.21
C ILE A 325 -19.80 6.76 -1.10
N THR A 326 -20.25 6.00 -2.10
CA THR A 326 -20.63 6.54 -3.41
C THR A 326 -21.77 7.56 -3.29
N LYS A 327 -22.80 7.26 -2.50
CA LYS A 327 -23.96 8.16 -2.27
C LYS A 327 -23.54 9.45 -1.58
N MET A 328 -22.75 9.37 -0.51
CA MET A 328 -22.23 10.56 0.17
C MET A 328 -21.36 11.40 -0.76
N ALA A 329 -20.39 10.77 -1.43
CA ALA A 329 -19.44 11.45 -2.29
C ALA A 329 -20.09 12.08 -3.54
N ALA A 330 -21.15 11.48 -4.09
CA ALA A 330 -21.87 12.01 -5.23
C ALA A 330 -22.79 13.20 -4.90
N SER A 331 -23.10 13.42 -3.61
CA SER A 331 -24.08 14.42 -3.15
C SER A 331 -23.93 15.82 -3.75
N PRO A 332 -22.72 16.40 -3.91
CA PRO A 332 -22.57 17.78 -4.38
C PRO A 332 -23.07 18.02 -5.80
N TYR A 333 -23.16 16.95 -6.61
CA TYR A 333 -23.54 17.02 -8.02
C TYR A 333 -24.83 16.24 -8.33
N GLU A 334 -25.47 15.69 -7.29
CA GLU A 334 -26.70 14.93 -7.44
C GLU A 334 -27.92 15.84 -7.35
N GLU A 335 -28.43 16.22 -8.52
CA GLU A 335 -29.72 16.90 -8.69
C GLU A 335 -30.80 15.88 -9.09
N ASN A 336 -31.98 16.00 -8.49
CA ASN A 336 -33.16 15.15 -8.70
C ASN A 336 -32.92 13.66 -8.39
N GLY A 337 -32.02 13.36 -7.45
CA GLY A 337 -31.82 12.02 -6.90
C GLY A 337 -32.82 11.69 -5.79
N THR A 338 -32.74 10.47 -5.25
CA THR A 338 -33.59 10.01 -4.14
C THR A 338 -33.10 10.46 -2.76
N GLY A 339 -31.94 11.12 -2.69
CA GLY A 339 -31.25 11.32 -1.42
C GLY A 339 -30.70 10.01 -0.86
N TRP A 340 -30.22 10.05 0.38
CA TRP A 340 -29.72 8.89 1.11
C TRP A 340 -29.99 9.00 2.60
N LYS A 341 -30.13 7.85 3.27
CA LYS A 341 -30.41 7.73 4.69
C LYS A 341 -29.62 6.57 5.26
N PHE A 342 -28.89 6.81 6.35
CA PHE A 342 -28.03 5.81 6.98
C PHE A 342 -28.26 5.79 8.49
N ALA A 343 -28.42 4.60 9.06
CA ALA A 343 -28.31 4.37 10.49
C ALA A 343 -26.84 4.14 10.86
N ILE A 344 -26.42 4.66 12.01
CA ILE A 344 -25.05 4.62 12.48
C ILE A 344 -25.05 4.17 13.93
N GLU A 345 -24.29 3.11 14.19
CA GLU A 345 -24.00 2.64 15.53
C GLU A 345 -22.50 2.65 15.79
N LYS A 346 -22.07 3.25 16.91
CA LYS A 346 -20.71 3.14 17.42
C LYS A 346 -20.58 1.91 18.31
N PHE A 347 -19.64 1.03 17.99
CA PHE A 347 -19.28 -0.10 18.84
C PHE A 347 -17.77 -0.09 19.07
N GLN A 348 -17.39 -0.10 20.36
CA GLN A 348 -16.03 0.27 20.78
C GLN A 348 -15.68 1.68 20.25
N ASN A 349 -14.80 1.78 19.27
CA ASN A 349 -14.40 3.04 18.63
C ASN A 349 -14.67 3.07 17.12
N THR A 350 -15.46 2.14 16.60
CA THR A 350 -15.76 2.03 15.17
C THR A 350 -17.24 2.35 14.91
N PHE A 351 -17.49 3.20 13.92
CA PHE A 351 -18.81 3.55 13.43
C PHE A 351 -19.25 2.58 12.33
N PHE A 352 -20.32 1.84 12.59
CA PHE A 352 -20.93 0.92 11.64
C PHE A 352 -22.12 1.63 10.98
N PHE A 353 -22.02 1.78 9.66
CA PHE A 353 -23.03 2.44 8.85
C PHE A 353 -23.91 1.35 8.21
N HIS A 354 -25.22 1.51 8.36
CA HIS A 354 -26.24 0.68 7.73
C HIS A 354 -27.13 1.53 6.83
N GLU A 355 -27.38 1.06 5.61
CA GLU A 355 -28.22 1.79 4.67
C GLU A 355 -29.71 1.60 4.98
N MET A 356 -30.47 2.69 4.88
CA MET A 356 -31.92 2.68 5.00
C MET A 356 -32.55 3.24 3.73
N ASP A 357 -33.74 2.75 3.39
CA ASP A 357 -34.55 3.35 2.33
C ASP A 357 -35.00 4.76 2.72
N THR A 358 -34.93 5.67 1.75
CA THR A 358 -35.53 7.01 1.86
C THR A 358 -37.00 6.95 1.48
N ASP A 359 -37.79 7.92 1.93
CA ASP A 359 -39.19 8.03 1.53
C ASP A 359 -39.35 8.09 -0.01
N ALA A 360 -38.39 8.70 -0.70
CA ALA A 360 -38.35 8.75 -2.16
C ALA A 360 -38.08 7.36 -2.79
N ILE A 361 -37.19 6.55 -2.21
CA ILE A 361 -36.96 5.17 -2.67
C ILE A 361 -38.22 4.33 -2.45
N ILE A 362 -38.84 4.41 -1.28
CA ILE A 362 -40.06 3.65 -0.95
C ILE A 362 -41.18 3.98 -1.97
N GLN A 363 -41.43 5.28 -2.20
CA GLN A 363 -42.44 5.72 -3.17
C GLN A 363 -42.12 5.31 -4.61
N ASN A 364 -40.84 5.32 -5.01
CA ASN A 364 -40.43 4.90 -6.35
C ASN A 364 -40.58 3.38 -6.54
N THR A 365 -40.25 2.59 -5.52
CA THR A 365 -40.41 1.13 -5.54
C THR A 365 -41.88 0.75 -5.67
N GLU A 366 -42.79 1.43 -4.95
CA GLU A 366 -44.23 1.24 -5.08
C GLU A 366 -44.77 1.58 -6.48
N LYS A 367 -44.09 2.49 -7.19
CA LYS A 367 -44.44 2.95 -8.55
C LYS A 367 -43.57 2.34 -9.64
N GLN A 368 -42.74 1.35 -9.31
CA GLN A 368 -41.74 0.81 -10.23
C GLN A 368 -42.43 0.22 -11.47
N ASN A 369 -42.08 0.76 -12.64
CA ASN A 369 -42.63 0.28 -13.90
C ASN A 369 -41.78 -0.89 -14.46
N GLU A 370 -42.32 -1.58 -15.45
CA GLU A 370 -41.63 -2.71 -16.09
C GLU A 370 -40.36 -2.29 -16.85
N GLU A 371 -40.23 -1.02 -17.24
CA GLU A 371 -39.03 -0.51 -17.92
C GLU A 371 -37.82 -0.43 -16.99
N ASP A 372 -38.00 0.02 -15.74
CA ASP A 372 -36.93 0.09 -14.76
C ASP A 372 -36.36 -1.29 -14.43
N LYS A 373 -37.23 -2.30 -14.29
CA LYS A 373 -36.82 -3.70 -14.11
C LYS A 373 -36.02 -4.19 -15.31
N LYS A 374 -36.43 -3.83 -16.52
CA LYS A 374 -35.75 -4.19 -17.77
C LYS A 374 -34.34 -3.59 -17.83
N TYR A 375 -34.16 -2.35 -17.39
CA TYR A 375 -32.84 -1.70 -17.37
C TYR A 375 -31.88 -2.35 -16.38
N SER A 376 -32.38 -2.75 -15.20
CA SER A 376 -31.58 -3.52 -14.23
C SER A 376 -31.19 -4.88 -14.82
N TYR A 377 -32.16 -5.61 -15.38
CA TYR A 377 -31.93 -6.90 -16.02
C TYR A 377 -30.88 -6.84 -17.13
N TRP A 378 -30.87 -5.79 -17.96
CA TRP A 378 -29.85 -5.63 -19.01
C TRP A 378 -28.43 -5.49 -18.47
N GLY A 379 -28.24 -4.95 -17.27
CA GLY A 379 -26.93 -4.92 -16.60
C GLY A 379 -26.46 -6.34 -16.27
N HIS A 380 -27.26 -7.08 -15.51
CA HIS A 380 -26.95 -8.47 -15.14
C HIS A 380 -26.81 -9.38 -16.36
N LYS A 381 -27.66 -9.21 -17.38
CA LYS A 381 -27.55 -9.97 -18.62
C LYS A 381 -26.26 -9.65 -19.37
N PHE A 382 -25.78 -8.41 -19.30
CA PHE A 382 -24.53 -8.03 -19.93
C PHE A 382 -23.33 -8.71 -19.27
N GLU A 383 -23.32 -8.87 -17.95
CA GLU A 383 -22.28 -9.62 -17.23
C GLU A 383 -22.13 -11.05 -17.77
N THR A 384 -23.23 -11.74 -18.09
CA THR A 384 -23.18 -13.11 -18.65
C THR A 384 -22.58 -13.19 -20.06
N TYR A 385 -22.47 -12.07 -20.77
CA TYR A 385 -21.76 -12.01 -22.06
C TYR A 385 -20.26 -11.71 -21.90
N ILE A 386 -19.86 -11.08 -20.80
CA ILE A 386 -18.50 -10.57 -20.59
C ILE A 386 -17.67 -11.52 -19.74
N PHE A 387 -18.26 -12.12 -18.72
CA PHE A 387 -17.57 -12.96 -17.75
C PHE A 387 -17.90 -14.44 -17.92
N ALA A 388 -16.92 -15.27 -17.56
CA ALA A 388 -17.05 -16.72 -17.52
C ALA A 388 -16.15 -17.27 -16.41
N GLU A 389 -16.43 -18.50 -15.96
CA GLU A 389 -15.49 -19.22 -15.13
C GLU A 389 -14.15 -19.40 -15.86
N ARG A 390 -13.06 -19.41 -15.08
CA ARG A 390 -11.71 -19.47 -15.65
C ARG A 390 -11.52 -20.72 -16.52
N GLY A 391 -11.25 -20.50 -17.81
CA GLY A 391 -11.02 -21.57 -18.78
C GLY A 391 -12.30 -22.09 -19.46
N LYS A 392 -13.45 -21.45 -19.22
CA LYS A 392 -14.71 -21.69 -19.93
C LYS A 392 -15.09 -20.46 -20.76
N ASP A 393 -15.99 -20.68 -21.72
CA ASP A 393 -16.63 -19.60 -22.46
C ASP A 393 -17.85 -19.06 -21.69
N PRO A 394 -18.24 -17.77 -21.90
CA PRO A 394 -19.46 -17.22 -21.31
C PRO A 394 -20.71 -17.99 -21.75
N THR A 395 -21.69 -18.13 -20.85
CA THR A 395 -22.95 -18.87 -21.10
C THR A 395 -24.17 -17.94 -21.11
N PRO A 396 -24.27 -17.00 -22.06
CA PRO A 396 -25.33 -16.00 -22.07
C PRO A 396 -26.72 -16.56 -22.39
N ASP A 397 -26.87 -17.85 -22.70
CA ASP A 397 -28.18 -18.46 -22.93
C ASP A 397 -28.79 -19.05 -21.65
N GLU A 398 -28.00 -19.15 -20.57
CA GLU A 398 -28.48 -19.63 -19.28
C GLU A 398 -29.33 -18.56 -18.56
N PRO A 399 -30.24 -18.98 -17.66
CA PRO A 399 -30.99 -18.06 -16.81
C PRO A 399 -30.04 -17.17 -16.00
N VAL A 400 -30.29 -15.86 -16.00
CA VAL A 400 -29.53 -14.90 -15.17
C VAL A 400 -29.95 -15.08 -13.73
N SER A 401 -29.00 -15.42 -12.86
CA SER A 401 -29.18 -15.48 -11.41
C SER A 401 -28.51 -14.28 -10.76
N THR A 402 -29.21 -13.60 -9.85
CA THR A 402 -28.64 -12.52 -9.02
C THR A 402 -28.32 -13.01 -7.60
N TRP A 403 -28.34 -14.32 -7.37
CA TRP A 403 -28.03 -14.91 -6.06
C TRP A 403 -26.52 -15.05 -5.81
N GLU A 404 -25.74 -15.10 -6.88
CA GLU A 404 -24.29 -15.24 -6.84
C GLU A 404 -23.65 -13.87 -7.05
N GLU A 405 -22.91 -13.39 -6.05
CA GLU A 405 -22.24 -12.10 -6.08
C GLU A 405 -20.80 -12.26 -5.63
N MET A 406 -19.86 -11.70 -6.40
CA MET A 406 -18.49 -11.57 -5.94
C MET A 406 -18.38 -10.32 -5.08
N LYS A 407 -17.94 -10.48 -3.83
CA LYS A 407 -17.69 -9.36 -2.90
C LYS A 407 -16.23 -9.31 -2.52
N ALA A 408 -15.68 -8.10 -2.44
CA ALA A 408 -14.34 -7.84 -1.95
C ALA A 408 -14.37 -6.81 -0.82
N ALA A 409 -13.48 -6.98 0.15
CA ALA A 409 -13.29 -6.06 1.26
C ALA A 409 -12.06 -5.18 1.01
N PHE A 410 -12.20 -3.90 1.31
CA PHE A 410 -11.21 -2.86 1.08
C PHE A 410 -10.96 -2.09 2.36
N PHE A 411 -9.75 -1.56 2.48
CA PHE A 411 -9.39 -0.63 3.52
C PHE A 411 -8.70 0.57 2.90
N THR A 412 -9.14 1.77 3.23
CA THR A 412 -8.49 3.02 2.79
C THR A 412 -8.28 3.98 3.95
N VAL A 413 -7.28 4.84 3.81
CA VAL A 413 -7.05 5.98 4.72
C VAL A 413 -7.30 7.24 3.90
N ILE A 414 -8.28 8.02 4.31
CA ILE A 414 -8.49 9.36 3.79
C ILE A 414 -7.62 10.30 4.61
N PRO A 415 -6.63 10.97 4.00
CA PRO A 415 -5.71 11.84 4.72
C PRO A 415 -6.48 12.98 5.37
N GLY A 416 -6.07 13.36 6.57
CA GLY A 416 -6.55 14.57 7.22
C GLY A 416 -6.12 15.83 6.46
N ASN A 417 -6.62 16.97 6.90
CA ASN A 417 -6.21 18.27 6.38
C ASN A 417 -5.89 19.20 7.55
N SER A 418 -4.62 19.61 7.66
CA SER A 418 -4.13 20.46 8.73
C SER A 418 -4.72 21.87 8.70
N GLU A 419 -5.03 22.41 7.52
CA GLU A 419 -5.64 23.74 7.36
C GLU A 419 -7.07 23.76 7.89
N THR A 420 -7.85 22.69 7.60
CA THR A 420 -9.23 22.55 8.07
C THR A 420 -9.34 21.84 9.43
N LYS A 421 -8.21 21.43 10.02
CA LYS A 421 -8.12 20.63 11.25
C LYS A 421 -8.91 19.32 11.19
N GLU A 422 -9.04 18.75 10.00
CA GLU A 422 -9.71 17.47 9.79
C GLU A 422 -8.71 16.34 10.05
N ALA A 423 -9.09 15.42 10.94
CA ALA A 423 -8.29 14.23 11.20
C ALA A 423 -8.34 13.26 9.99
N GLU A 424 -7.35 12.38 9.91
CA GLU A 424 -7.43 11.23 9.01
C GLU A 424 -8.61 10.33 9.36
N ILE A 425 -9.17 9.67 8.34
CA ILE A 425 -10.28 8.73 8.48
C ILE A 425 -9.90 7.38 7.88
N LYS A 426 -9.96 6.35 8.71
CA LYS A 426 -9.72 4.95 8.36
C LYS A 426 -11.05 4.27 8.01
N VAL A 427 -11.20 3.82 6.78
CA VAL A 427 -12.47 3.25 6.30
C VAL A 427 -12.25 1.82 5.84
N PHE A 428 -12.94 0.89 6.49
CA PHE A 428 -13.12 -0.48 6.02
C PHE A 428 -14.47 -0.57 5.31
N TYR A 429 -14.48 -1.12 4.10
CA TYR A 429 -15.72 -1.23 3.36
C TYR A 429 -15.73 -2.42 2.40
N ALA A 430 -16.90 -2.97 2.16
CA ALA A 430 -17.09 -4.04 1.20
C ALA A 430 -17.74 -3.52 -0.08
N ALA A 431 -17.41 -4.14 -1.22
CA ALA A 431 -18.01 -3.84 -2.51
C ALA A 431 -18.41 -5.13 -3.22
N GLU A 432 -19.55 -5.09 -3.91
CA GLU A 432 -19.87 -6.01 -4.99
C GLU A 432 -19.02 -5.68 -6.21
N MET A 433 -18.44 -6.72 -6.78
CA MET A 433 -17.47 -6.66 -7.87
C MET A 433 -17.97 -7.52 -9.02
N ASP A 434 -17.85 -7.03 -10.25
CA ASP A 434 -18.46 -7.72 -11.39
C ASP A 434 -17.59 -8.91 -11.88
N GLY A 435 -16.27 -8.74 -11.93
CA GLY A 435 -15.38 -9.81 -12.37
C GLY A 435 -13.89 -9.46 -12.36
N LEU A 436 -13.09 -10.37 -12.92
CA LEU A 436 -11.63 -10.27 -13.02
C LEU A 436 -11.19 -10.41 -14.49
N ASP A 437 -10.16 -9.67 -14.89
CA ASP A 437 -9.49 -9.88 -16.19
C ASP A 437 -8.45 -11.00 -16.14
N SER A 438 -7.78 -11.25 -17.28
CA SER A 438 -6.75 -12.29 -17.42
C SER A 438 -5.54 -12.10 -16.49
N GLU A 439 -5.33 -10.89 -15.96
CA GLU A 439 -4.26 -10.56 -15.02
C GLU A 439 -4.74 -10.62 -13.55
N ASN A 440 -5.98 -11.05 -13.30
CA ASN A 440 -6.67 -11.04 -12.01
C ASN A 440 -6.85 -9.63 -11.43
N ARG A 441 -7.04 -8.62 -12.30
CA ARG A 441 -7.45 -7.28 -11.87
C ARG A 441 -8.96 -7.19 -11.91
N HIS A 442 -9.55 -6.50 -10.94
CA HIS A 442 -10.98 -6.22 -10.96
C HIS A 442 -11.38 -5.36 -12.16
N VAL A 443 -12.50 -5.71 -12.78
CA VAL A 443 -13.11 -4.99 -13.90
C VAL A 443 -14.56 -4.69 -13.56
N GLU A 444 -14.97 -3.46 -13.82
CA GLU A 444 -16.37 -3.05 -13.75
C GLU A 444 -16.99 -3.09 -15.15
N VAL A 445 -18.21 -3.60 -15.28
CA VAL A 445 -18.97 -3.58 -16.52
C VAL A 445 -20.17 -2.67 -16.39
N LYS A 446 -20.52 -1.98 -17.48
CA LYS A 446 -21.71 -1.11 -17.50
C LYS A 446 -22.41 -1.21 -18.85
N THR A 447 -23.70 -0.91 -18.86
CA THR A 447 -24.44 -0.67 -20.11
C THR A 447 -24.83 0.80 -20.24
N GLN A 448 -24.79 1.30 -21.47
CA GLN A 448 -25.17 2.68 -21.78
C GLN A 448 -25.99 2.75 -23.07
N ALA A 449 -27.10 3.48 -23.00
CA ALA A 449 -27.91 3.78 -24.18
C ALA A 449 -27.18 4.76 -25.11
N HIS A 450 -27.10 4.43 -26.39
CA HIS A 450 -26.48 5.23 -27.45
C HIS A 450 -25.00 5.60 -27.15
N LYS A 451 -24.58 6.82 -27.49
CA LYS A 451 -23.16 7.23 -27.44
C LYS A 451 -22.77 7.74 -26.06
N LEU A 452 -21.56 7.39 -25.62
CA LEU A 452 -20.89 8.04 -24.49
C LEU A 452 -20.61 9.52 -24.79
N TRP A 453 -20.33 10.30 -23.75
CA TRP A 453 -19.81 11.68 -23.80
C TRP A 453 -20.79 12.77 -24.26
N LYS A 454 -21.88 12.42 -24.96
CA LYS A 454 -22.70 13.40 -25.70
C LYS A 454 -23.89 14.00 -24.94
N ASN A 455 -24.22 13.55 -23.73
CA ASN A 455 -25.35 14.10 -22.97
C ASN A 455 -25.04 14.37 -21.49
N LYS A 456 -25.75 15.35 -20.90
CA LYS A 456 -25.62 15.73 -19.47
C LYS A 456 -25.97 14.58 -18.52
N TYR A 457 -26.82 13.66 -18.95
CA TYR A 457 -27.19 12.49 -18.16
C TYR A 457 -26.00 11.53 -17.97
N PHE A 458 -25.23 11.29 -19.02
CA PHE A 458 -24.02 10.47 -18.97
C PHE A 458 -22.96 11.10 -18.08
N GLN A 459 -22.82 12.43 -18.07
CA GLN A 459 -21.88 13.12 -17.18
C GLN A 459 -22.13 12.80 -15.69
N LYS A 460 -23.39 12.77 -15.26
CA LYS A 460 -23.79 12.39 -13.88
C LYS A 460 -23.54 10.90 -13.60
N LYS A 461 -23.84 10.04 -14.58
CA LYS A 461 -23.60 8.59 -14.48
C LYS A 461 -22.10 8.28 -14.42
N ALA A 462 -21.30 8.96 -15.22
CA ALA A 462 -19.84 8.88 -15.26
C ALA A 462 -19.21 9.24 -13.92
N MET A 463 -19.74 10.24 -13.20
CA MET A 463 -19.31 10.53 -11.84
C MET A 463 -19.48 9.32 -10.91
N LYS A 464 -20.68 8.72 -10.88
CA LYS A 464 -20.95 7.56 -10.02
C LYS A 464 -20.07 6.36 -10.40
N TRP A 465 -19.90 6.12 -11.70
CA TRP A 465 -18.98 5.08 -12.20
C TRP A 465 -17.55 5.34 -11.77
N TRP A 466 -17.07 6.58 -11.89
CA TRP A 466 -15.75 6.95 -11.45
C TRP A 466 -15.59 6.75 -9.94
N ILE A 467 -16.51 7.22 -9.09
CA ILE A 467 -16.41 7.04 -7.64
C ILE A 467 -16.41 5.55 -7.29
N GLN A 468 -17.34 4.77 -7.84
CA GLN A 468 -17.48 3.33 -7.56
C GLN A 468 -16.21 2.56 -7.89
N SER A 469 -15.60 2.84 -9.05
CA SER A 469 -14.41 2.15 -9.53
C SER A 469 -13.12 2.69 -8.89
N HIS A 470 -13.02 4.00 -8.66
CA HIS A 470 -11.81 4.64 -8.16
C HIS A 470 -11.47 4.19 -6.74
N ILE A 471 -12.46 4.16 -5.84
CA ILE A 471 -12.20 3.84 -4.44
C ILE A 471 -11.70 2.40 -4.26
N VAL A 472 -12.16 1.47 -5.10
CA VAL A 472 -11.76 0.05 -5.08
C VAL A 472 -10.56 -0.27 -5.98
N GLY A 473 -9.94 0.73 -6.61
CA GLY A 473 -8.73 0.55 -7.43
C GLY A 473 -8.96 -0.15 -8.78
N ILE A 474 -10.16 -0.05 -9.36
CA ILE A 474 -10.40 -0.49 -10.74
C ILE A 474 -9.78 0.55 -11.70
N ASN A 475 -9.09 0.08 -12.74
CA ASN A 475 -8.38 0.94 -13.69
C ASN A 475 -9.21 1.32 -14.93
N TYR A 476 -10.14 0.45 -15.34
CA TYR A 476 -10.98 0.65 -16.51
C TYR A 476 -12.32 -0.05 -16.38
N LEU A 477 -13.29 0.43 -17.16
CA LEU A 477 -14.61 -0.17 -17.31
C LEU A 477 -14.76 -0.76 -18.71
N VAL A 478 -15.57 -1.81 -18.83
CA VAL A 478 -16.07 -2.31 -20.12
C VAL A 478 -17.53 -1.89 -20.28
N VAL A 479 -17.81 -1.07 -21.29
CA VAL A 479 -19.12 -0.46 -21.49
C VAL A 479 -19.80 -1.03 -22.74
N GLY A 480 -20.94 -1.69 -22.55
CA GLY A 480 -21.83 -2.13 -23.62
C GLY A 480 -22.72 -1.00 -24.12
N ILE A 481 -22.49 -0.57 -25.37
CA ILE A 481 -23.28 0.46 -26.04
C ILE A 481 -24.51 -0.17 -26.67
N ARG A 482 -25.67 0.06 -26.06
CA ARG A 482 -26.95 -0.55 -26.45
C ARG A 482 -27.93 0.42 -27.09
N ASP A 483 -28.85 -0.13 -27.88
CA ASP A 483 -30.03 0.59 -28.35
C ASP A 483 -31.17 0.58 -27.30
N GLU A 484 -32.33 1.12 -27.68
CA GLU A 484 -33.55 1.16 -26.85
C GLU A 484 -34.21 -0.22 -26.69
N LYS A 485 -33.86 -1.19 -27.53
CA LYS A 485 -34.36 -2.57 -27.44
C LYS A 485 -33.50 -3.43 -26.52
N GLY A 486 -32.34 -2.92 -26.09
CA GLY A 486 -31.40 -3.62 -25.21
C GLY A 486 -30.27 -4.33 -25.96
N ILE A 487 -30.17 -4.17 -27.28
CA ILE A 487 -29.16 -4.84 -28.09
C ILE A 487 -27.85 -4.07 -28.01
N VAL A 488 -26.80 -4.72 -27.48
CA VAL A 488 -25.45 -4.16 -27.43
C VAL A 488 -24.81 -4.25 -28.82
N SER A 489 -24.55 -3.10 -29.42
CA SER A 489 -23.97 -2.98 -30.76
C SER A 489 -22.45 -2.85 -30.76
N ARG A 490 -21.87 -2.43 -29.63
CA ARG A 490 -20.43 -2.19 -29.49
C ARG A 490 -20.00 -2.26 -28.02
N LEU A 491 -18.76 -2.71 -27.81
CA LEU A 491 -18.05 -2.58 -26.53
C LEU A 491 -17.07 -1.41 -26.59
N GLU A 492 -16.99 -0.64 -25.50
CA GLU A 492 -15.97 0.37 -25.30
C GLU A 492 -15.21 0.10 -24.00
N LYS A 493 -13.89 -0.01 -24.09
CA LYS A 493 -13.02 0.05 -22.92
C LYS A 493 -12.81 1.51 -22.55
N VAL A 494 -13.12 1.87 -21.31
CA VAL A 494 -13.03 3.24 -20.82
C VAL A 494 -12.15 3.27 -19.58
N ASP A 495 -10.95 3.85 -19.71
CA ASP A 495 -10.05 4.05 -18.59
C ASP A 495 -10.60 5.12 -17.63
N LEU A 496 -10.35 4.96 -16.32
CA LEU A 496 -10.90 5.87 -15.31
C LEU A 496 -10.44 7.32 -15.49
N GLU A 497 -9.20 7.51 -15.96
CA GLU A 497 -8.66 8.85 -16.24
C GLU A 497 -9.46 9.55 -17.35
N VAL A 498 -9.86 8.80 -18.38
CA VAL A 498 -10.67 9.31 -19.49
C VAL A 498 -12.06 9.73 -19.00
N LEU A 499 -12.67 9.01 -18.05
CA LEU A 499 -13.92 9.43 -17.42
C LEU A 499 -13.76 10.78 -16.72
N ARG A 500 -12.67 10.97 -15.97
CA ARG A 500 -12.38 12.23 -15.24
C ARG A 500 -12.10 13.39 -16.19
N GLU A 501 -11.32 13.17 -17.25
CA GLU A 501 -10.90 14.22 -18.19
C GLU A 501 -12.04 14.69 -19.10
N ARG A 502 -12.85 13.75 -19.61
CA ARG A 502 -13.94 14.07 -20.55
C ARG A 502 -15.22 14.51 -19.86
N CYS A 503 -15.33 14.30 -18.55
CA CYS A 503 -16.50 14.68 -17.78
C CYS A 503 -16.22 15.80 -16.77
N ASN A 504 -16.08 17.03 -17.28
CA ASN A 504 -15.70 18.21 -16.51
C ASN A 504 -16.81 18.86 -15.65
N GLN A 505 -17.98 18.22 -15.53
CA GLN A 505 -19.12 18.74 -14.77
C GLN A 505 -19.05 18.44 -13.26
N TRP A 506 -18.07 17.64 -12.84
CA TRP A 506 -17.84 17.27 -11.46
C TRP A 506 -16.35 17.19 -11.18
N ASN A 507 -15.98 17.28 -9.91
CA ASN A 507 -14.59 17.19 -9.46
C ASN A 507 -14.46 16.06 -8.45
N GLY A 508 -13.61 15.07 -8.77
CA GLY A 508 -13.40 13.89 -7.93
C GLY A 508 -12.91 14.22 -6.51
N ASN A 509 -12.06 15.25 -6.35
CA ASN A 509 -11.59 15.69 -5.04
C ASN A 509 -12.73 16.29 -4.20
N VAL A 510 -13.63 17.05 -4.84
CA VAL A 510 -14.83 17.55 -4.16
C VAL A 510 -15.70 16.38 -3.68
N CYS A 511 -15.91 15.38 -4.53
CA CYS A 511 -16.69 14.18 -4.16
C CYS A 511 -16.10 13.47 -2.93
N LEU A 512 -14.80 13.15 -2.97
CA LEU A 512 -14.13 12.44 -1.87
C LEU A 512 -14.08 13.29 -0.59
N ARG A 513 -13.85 14.61 -0.70
CA ARG A 513 -13.90 15.54 0.43
C ARG A 513 -15.29 15.62 1.05
N THR A 514 -16.37 15.53 0.26
CA THR A 514 -17.72 15.51 0.81
C THR A 514 -17.96 14.29 1.68
N PHE A 515 -17.53 13.10 1.25
CA PHE A 515 -17.60 11.91 2.11
C PHE A 515 -16.80 12.09 3.40
N GLN A 516 -15.55 12.56 3.30
CA GLN A 516 -14.70 12.85 4.47
C GLN A 516 -15.38 13.82 5.44
N HIS A 517 -15.94 14.90 4.92
CA HIS A 517 -16.61 15.92 5.71
C HIS A 517 -17.80 15.35 6.47
N VAL A 518 -18.67 14.57 5.81
CA VAL A 518 -19.85 13.94 6.45
C VAL A 518 -19.41 13.01 7.58
N VAL A 519 -18.40 12.17 7.36
CA VAL A 519 -17.90 11.26 8.40
C VAL A 519 -17.29 12.04 9.57
N ASN A 520 -16.54 13.11 9.32
CA ASN A 520 -16.04 13.97 10.39
C ASN A 520 -17.18 14.61 11.19
N GLN A 521 -18.26 15.06 10.54
CA GLN A 521 -19.43 15.59 11.24
C GLN A 521 -20.08 14.55 12.17
N VAL A 522 -20.11 13.26 11.76
CA VAL A 522 -20.56 12.13 12.60
C VAL A 522 -19.61 11.95 13.78
N ARG A 523 -18.29 11.83 13.55
CA ARG A 523 -17.29 11.62 14.62
C ARG A 523 -17.37 12.69 15.70
N THR A 524 -17.47 13.96 15.31
CA THR A 524 -17.49 15.08 16.26
C THR A 524 -18.77 15.14 17.10
N ARG A 525 -19.90 14.69 16.54
CA ARG A 525 -21.21 14.85 17.20
C ARG A 525 -21.71 13.60 17.91
N TYR A 526 -21.29 12.40 17.51
CA TYR A 526 -21.92 11.16 17.96
C TYR A 526 -21.93 11.03 19.49
N ASP A 527 -20.78 11.17 20.14
CA ASP A 527 -20.67 11.01 21.60
C ASP A 527 -21.40 12.12 22.40
N GLN A 528 -21.75 13.24 21.74
CA GLN A 528 -22.54 14.32 22.33
C GLN A 528 -24.05 14.12 22.15
N LEU A 529 -24.45 13.43 21.08
CA LEU A 529 -25.86 13.28 20.68
C LEU A 529 -26.46 11.94 21.12
N VAL A 530 -25.70 10.85 21.13
CA VAL A 530 -26.23 9.48 21.15
C VAL A 530 -25.91 8.79 22.48
N LYS A 531 -26.94 8.26 23.15
CA LYS A 531 -26.82 7.43 24.35
C LYS A 531 -26.66 5.93 24.03
N PRO A 532 -26.26 5.08 24.99
CA PRO A 532 -26.01 3.65 24.74
C PRO A 532 -27.16 2.84 24.13
N ASP A 533 -28.41 3.23 24.40
CA ASP A 533 -29.65 2.60 23.92
C ASP A 533 -30.27 3.31 22.70
N GLU A 534 -29.53 4.24 22.10
CA GLU A 534 -29.94 5.02 20.94
C GLU A 534 -29.06 4.70 19.72
N ILE A 535 -29.54 5.09 18.55
CA ILE A 535 -28.84 5.00 17.27
C ILE A 535 -28.95 6.34 16.54
N LEU A 536 -27.93 6.70 15.79
CA LEU A 536 -27.93 7.93 14.99
C LEU A 536 -28.39 7.62 13.56
N ILE A 537 -29.41 8.31 13.09
CA ILE A 537 -29.80 8.36 11.69
C ILE A 537 -29.26 9.66 11.09
N ILE A 538 -28.53 9.54 9.98
CA ILE A 538 -28.17 10.68 9.13
C ILE A 538 -28.91 10.60 7.80
N GLU A 539 -29.41 11.74 7.31
CA GLU A 539 -30.19 11.78 6.08
C GLU A 539 -29.85 13.04 5.26
N ARG A 540 -29.69 12.86 3.96
CA ARG A 540 -29.74 13.95 2.98
C ARG A 540 -30.97 13.74 2.11
N LYS A 541 -31.92 14.67 2.17
CA LYS A 541 -33.12 14.63 1.31
C LYS A 541 -32.78 15.05 -0.14
N PRO A 542 -33.62 14.66 -1.11
CA PRO A 542 -33.49 15.11 -2.49
C PRO A 542 -33.30 16.62 -2.62
N ASN A 543 -32.31 17.04 -3.41
CA ASN A 543 -32.00 18.45 -3.71
C ASN A 543 -31.61 19.33 -2.51
N GLU A 544 -31.37 18.76 -1.33
CA GLU A 544 -30.86 19.51 -0.18
C GLU A 544 -29.32 19.50 -0.16
N ASN A 545 -28.74 20.60 0.34
CA ASN A 545 -27.29 20.72 0.56
C ASN A 545 -26.91 20.46 2.03
N THR A 546 -27.84 19.95 2.82
CA THR A 546 -27.70 19.72 4.26
C THR A 546 -27.87 18.24 4.57
N VAL A 547 -27.16 17.77 5.60
CA VAL A 547 -27.33 16.45 6.20
C VAL A 547 -27.98 16.63 7.57
N SER A 548 -29.14 16.02 7.77
CA SER A 548 -29.84 16.00 9.05
C SER A 548 -29.28 14.89 9.94
N PHE A 549 -29.36 15.09 11.26
CA PHE A 549 -28.92 14.15 12.29
C PHE A 549 -30.11 13.92 13.23
N LEU A 550 -30.57 12.68 13.32
CA LEU A 550 -31.73 12.28 14.10
C LEU A 550 -31.35 11.13 15.04
N VAL A 551 -31.57 11.30 16.34
CA VAL A 551 -31.32 10.25 17.33
C VAL A 551 -32.63 9.51 17.57
N VAL A 552 -32.60 8.18 17.46
CA VAL A 552 -33.78 7.32 17.69
C VAL A 552 -33.43 6.16 18.62
N PRO A 553 -34.42 5.54 19.29
CA PRO A 553 -34.18 4.35 20.11
C PRO A 553 -33.67 3.16 19.29
N LYS A 554 -32.69 2.41 19.81
CA LYS A 554 -32.01 1.32 19.09
C LYS A 554 -32.91 0.15 18.68
N ASN A 555 -34.03 -0.05 19.38
CA ASN A 555 -35.02 -1.08 19.02
C ASN A 555 -35.67 -0.85 17.64
N SER A 556 -35.49 0.32 17.02
CA SER A 556 -35.98 0.58 15.67
C SER A 556 -35.08 -0.01 14.57
N THR A 557 -33.82 -0.34 14.85
CA THR A 557 -32.85 -0.77 13.83
C THR A 557 -31.68 -1.54 14.47
N GLU A 558 -31.49 -2.81 14.13
CA GLU A 558 -30.35 -3.60 14.60
C GLU A 558 -29.25 -3.64 13.53
N ILE A 559 -28.15 -2.90 13.76
CA ILE A 559 -26.99 -2.89 12.85
C ILE A 559 -26.05 -4.06 13.13
N LEU A 560 -25.69 -4.27 14.40
CA LEU A 560 -24.78 -5.33 14.81
C LEU A 560 -25.56 -6.50 15.40
N THR A 561 -25.34 -7.69 14.83
CA THR A 561 -26.04 -8.90 15.27
C THR A 561 -25.67 -9.29 16.70
N PRO A 562 -26.55 -10.01 17.42
CA PRO A 562 -26.27 -10.48 18.77
C PRO A 562 -25.04 -11.37 18.85
N GLU A 563 -24.80 -12.22 17.84
CA GLU A 563 -23.63 -13.10 17.77
C GLU A 563 -22.34 -12.30 17.62
N PHE A 564 -22.37 -11.23 16.81
CA PHE A 564 -21.23 -10.33 16.64
C PHE A 564 -20.90 -9.66 17.98
N ARG A 565 -21.90 -9.08 18.64
CA ARG A 565 -21.71 -8.45 19.97
C ARG A 565 -21.17 -9.44 20.98
N LYS A 566 -21.81 -10.61 21.12
CA LYS A 566 -21.38 -11.65 22.06
C LYS A 566 -19.94 -12.08 21.83
N LYS A 567 -19.51 -12.16 20.57
CA LYS A 567 -18.13 -12.50 20.22
C LYS A 567 -17.13 -11.41 20.58
N PHE A 568 -17.49 -10.13 20.41
CA PHE A 568 -16.55 -9.01 20.49
C PHE A 568 -16.71 -8.11 21.72
N GLU A 569 -17.76 -8.28 22.54
CA GLU A 569 -17.93 -7.54 23.78
C GLU A 569 -16.84 -7.85 24.81
N LYS A 570 -16.19 -9.02 24.71
CA LYS A 570 -15.32 -9.62 25.73
C LYS A 570 -15.97 -9.60 27.12
N SER A 571 -16.03 -10.79 27.73
CA SER A 571 -16.13 -10.92 29.18
C SER A 571 -15.23 -9.87 29.83
N ARG A 572 -15.82 -8.90 30.54
CA ARG A 572 -15.09 -8.09 31.53
C ARG A 572 -14.42 -9.11 32.45
N SER A 573 -13.15 -9.41 32.21
CA SER A 573 -12.31 -10.02 33.22
C SER A 573 -12.33 -9.03 34.37
N SER A 574 -12.95 -9.48 35.45
CA SER A 574 -12.94 -8.88 36.76
C SER A 574 -11.52 -8.38 37.08
N SER A 575 -11.44 -7.11 37.46
CA SER A 575 -10.44 -6.50 38.37
C SER A 575 -8.98 -6.92 38.26
#